data_AF-A0A964XF02-F1
#
_entry.id   AF-A0A964XF02-F1
#
_cell.length_a   1.000
_cell.length_b   1.000
_cell.length_c   1.000
_cell.angle_alpha   90.00
_cell.angle_beta   90.00
_cell.angle_gamma   90.00
#
_symmetry.space_group_name_H-M   'P 1'
#
loop_
_entity.id
_entity.type
_entity.pdbx_description
1 polymer ?
#
loop_
_entity_poly.entity_id
_entity_poly.type
_entity_poly.pdbx_seq_one_letter_code
_entity_poly.pdbx_strand_id
1 'polypeptide(L)' 'MLARKENFRCHSFDIACAPLDIEPRLTRPNPPWTDGQVERMNRTLKEATVRRYYSANHDQLREHLQTIVAA' A
#
# COMPACT_ATOMS: atom_id res chain seq x y z
N MET A 1 24.99 7.36 -9.77
CA MET A 1 24.42 8.51 -9.06
C MET A 1 24.54 8.32 -7.55
N LEU A 2 23.73 7.45 -6.91
CA LEU A 2 23.82 7.19 -5.45
C LEU A 2 25.23 6.76 -4.98
N ALA A 3 25.82 5.72 -5.61
CA ALA A 3 27.17 5.25 -5.27
C ALA A 3 28.29 6.25 -5.57
N ARG A 4 28.03 7.23 -6.44
CA ARG A 4 29.01 8.24 -6.88
C ARG A 4 28.91 9.55 -6.09
N LYS A 5 27.95 9.67 -5.15
CA LYS A 5 27.67 10.88 -4.34
C LYS A 5 27.46 12.14 -5.18
N GLU A 6 26.86 11.97 -6.36
CA GLU A 6 26.51 13.08 -7.23
C GLU A 6 25.19 13.70 -6.74
N ASN A 7 24.98 15.01 -6.91
CA ASN A 7 23.69 15.63 -6.66
C ASN A 7 22.71 15.30 -7.79
N PHE A 8 21.54 14.76 -7.46
CA PHE A 8 20.49 14.44 -8.43
C PHE A 8 19.11 14.68 -7.81
N ARG A 9 18.08 14.90 -8.66
CA ARG A 9 16.68 15.01 -8.23
C ARG A 9 16.01 13.65 -8.40
N CYS A 10 15.38 13.16 -7.36
CA CYS A 10 14.69 11.89 -7.36
C CYS A 10 13.60 11.91 -6.28
N HIS A 11 12.49 11.20 -6.51
CA HIS A 11 11.44 11.10 -5.51
C HIS A 11 11.93 10.25 -4.32
N SER A 12 11.54 10.59 -3.10
CA SER A 12 11.99 9.87 -1.90
C SER A 12 11.63 8.38 -1.93
N PHE A 13 10.50 8.03 -2.56
CA PHE A 13 10.09 6.64 -2.77
C PHE A 13 11.04 5.89 -3.71
N ASP A 14 11.46 6.51 -4.83
CA ASP A 14 12.40 5.88 -5.77
C ASP A 14 13.76 5.64 -5.09
N ILE A 15 14.19 6.55 -4.21
CA ILE A 15 15.40 6.38 -3.40
C ILE A 15 15.28 5.17 -2.47
N ALA A 16 14.11 4.96 -1.85
CA ALA A 16 13.85 3.83 -0.97
C ALA A 16 13.77 2.49 -1.72
N CYS A 17 13.29 2.50 -2.97
CA CYS A 17 13.20 1.32 -3.82
C CYS A 17 14.55 0.89 -4.42
N ALA A 18 15.44 1.83 -4.71
CA ALA A 18 16.74 1.58 -5.35
C ALA A 18 17.62 0.50 -4.65
N PRO A 19 17.84 0.51 -3.32
CA PRO A 19 18.64 -0.52 -2.66
C PRO A 19 17.97 -1.90 -2.63
N LEU A 20 16.66 -1.98 -2.90
CA LEU A 20 15.88 -3.22 -2.93
C LEU A 20 15.72 -3.78 -4.35
N ASP A 21 16.30 -3.13 -5.37
CA ASP A 21 16.11 -3.46 -6.79
C ASP A 21 14.62 -3.49 -7.21
N ILE A 22 13.82 -2.60 -6.62
CA ILE A 22 12.39 -2.46 -6.92
C ILE A 22 12.23 -1.35 -7.96
N GLU A 23 11.60 -1.66 -9.09
CA GLU A 23 11.20 -0.69 -10.11
C GLU A 23 9.77 -0.17 -9.82
N PRO A 24 9.58 1.11 -9.46
CA PRO A 24 8.25 1.68 -9.27
C PRO A 24 7.55 1.83 -10.63
N ARG A 25 6.38 1.20 -10.77
CA ARG A 25 5.53 1.33 -11.96
C ARG A 25 4.34 2.23 -11.68
N LEU A 26 4.20 3.28 -12.49
CA LEU A 26 3.07 4.18 -12.42
C LEU A 26 2.03 3.81 -13.48
N THR A 27 0.77 3.96 -13.12
CA THR A 27 -0.37 3.82 -14.03
C THR A 27 -0.79 5.21 -14.52
N ARG A 28 -1.50 5.27 -15.66
CA ARG A 28 -2.16 6.52 -16.06
C ARG A 28 -3.14 6.95 -14.96
N PRO A 29 -3.36 8.25 -14.72
CA PRO A 29 -4.41 8.73 -13.83
C PRO A 29 -5.81 8.45 -14.42
N ASN A 30 -6.75 8.02 -13.58
CA ASN A 30 -8.19 7.78 -13.89
C ASN A 30 -8.61 6.55 -14.75
N PRO A 31 -7.81 5.49 -14.98
CA PRO A 31 -8.33 4.19 -15.40
C PRO A 31 -8.55 3.28 -14.17
N PRO A 32 -9.76 3.27 -13.59
CA PRO A 32 -10.05 2.58 -12.33
C PRO A 32 -9.76 1.07 -12.37
N TRP A 33 -9.86 0.44 -13.54
CA TRP A 33 -9.60 -0.99 -13.69
C TRP A 33 -8.11 -1.38 -13.49
N THR A 34 -7.18 -0.42 -13.56
CA THR A 34 -5.74 -0.71 -13.40
C THR A 34 -5.37 -1.00 -11.95
N ASP A 35 -6.10 -0.42 -10.99
CA ASP A 35 -5.95 -0.69 -9.56
C ASP A 35 -7.01 -1.68 -9.03
N GLY A 36 -7.75 -2.32 -9.94
CA GLY A 36 -8.91 -3.13 -9.59
C GLY A 36 -8.60 -4.34 -8.68
N GLN A 37 -7.35 -4.81 -8.65
CA GLN A 37 -6.94 -5.84 -7.69
C GLN A 37 -6.92 -5.31 -6.25
N VAL A 38 -6.27 -4.17 -6.02
CA VAL A 38 -6.18 -3.51 -4.72
C VAL A 38 -7.57 -3.05 -4.28
N GLU A 39 -8.37 -2.49 -5.18
CA GLU A 39 -9.75 -2.10 -4.87
C GLU A 39 -10.61 -3.29 -4.42
N ARG A 40 -10.51 -4.45 -5.10
CA ARG A 40 -11.22 -5.69 -4.72
C ARG A 40 -10.75 -6.24 -3.36
N MET A 41 -9.45 -6.23 -3.12
CA MET A 41 -8.88 -6.62 -1.82
C MET A 41 -9.40 -5.70 -0.71
N ASN A 42 -9.35 -4.38 -0.93
CA ASN A 42 -9.83 -3.38 0.02
C ASN A 42 -11.33 -3.52 0.31
N ARG A 43 -12.15 -3.87 -0.69
CA ARG A 43 -13.57 -4.18 -0.47
C ARG A 43 -13.75 -5.39 0.45
N THR A 44 -13.04 -6.48 0.17
CA THR A 44 -13.09 -7.72 0.98
C THR A 44 -12.70 -7.46 2.42
N LEU A 45 -11.59 -6.75 2.64
CA LEU A 45 -11.13 -6.37 3.98
C LEU A 45 -12.17 -5.52 4.71
N LYS A 46 -12.74 -4.50 4.07
CA LYS A 46 -13.78 -3.65 4.68
C LYS A 46 -15.06 -4.42 5.04
N GLU A 47 -15.45 -5.38 4.21
CA GLU A 47 -16.63 -6.22 4.46
C GLU A 47 -16.42 -7.18 5.64
N ALA A 48 -15.21 -7.73 5.78
CA ALA A 48 -14.86 -8.61 6.90
C ALA A 48 -14.55 -7.85 8.21
N THR A 49 -14.01 -6.62 8.13
CA THR A 49 -13.69 -5.79 9.31
C THR A 49 -14.81 -4.81 9.66
N VAL A 50 -14.82 -3.65 8.98
CA VAL A 50 -15.54 -2.43 9.35
C VAL A 50 -17.06 -2.63 9.38
N ARG A 51 -17.59 -3.52 8.54
CA ARG A 51 -19.03 -3.86 8.57
C ARG A 51 -19.41 -4.84 9.69
N ARG A 52 -18.45 -5.59 10.24
CA ARG A 52 -18.68 -6.65 11.23
C ARG A 52 -18.26 -6.28 12.64
N TYR A 53 -17.28 -5.39 12.78
CA TYR A 53 -16.72 -4.94 14.06
C TYR A 53 -16.74 -3.41 14.15
N TYR A 54 -17.20 -2.89 15.29
CA TYR A 54 -16.95 -1.50 15.65
C TYR A 54 -15.56 -1.39 16.27
N SER A 55 -14.72 -0.50 15.74
CA SER A 55 -13.40 -0.21 16.30
C SER A 55 -13.42 1.16 16.94
N ALA A 56 -13.31 1.23 18.26
CA ALA A 56 -13.36 2.48 19.02
C ALA A 56 -12.03 3.28 18.91
N ASN A 57 -10.92 2.60 18.59
CA ASN A 57 -9.61 3.21 18.40
C ASN A 57 -8.80 2.47 17.32
N HIS A 58 -7.65 3.02 16.96
CA HIS A 58 -6.79 2.48 15.89
C HIS A 58 -6.17 1.12 16.24
N ASP A 59 -5.94 0.83 17.52
CA ASP A 59 -5.33 -0.44 17.93
C ASP A 59 -6.30 -1.60 17.75
N GLN A 60 -7.58 -1.40 18.10
CA GLN A 60 -8.65 -2.36 17.80
C GLN A 60 -8.81 -2.60 16.30
N LEU A 61 -8.74 -1.53 15.48
CA LEU A 61 -8.79 -1.70 14.03
C LEU A 61 -7.62 -2.54 13.51
N ARG A 62 -6.40 -2.31 14.04
CA ARG A 62 -5.21 -3.08 13.65
C ARG A 62 -5.34 -4.56 14.01
N GLU A 63 -5.84 -4.87 15.20
CA GLU A 63 -6.10 -6.24 15.64
C GLU A 63 -7.14 -6.93 14.74
N HIS A 64 -8.27 -6.28 14.47
CA HIS A 64 -9.30 -6.82 13.57
C HIS A 64 -8.75 -7.10 12.17
N LEU A 65 -7.92 -6.20 11.62
CA LEU A 65 -7.30 -6.39 10.31
C LEU A 65 -6.35 -7.60 10.29
N GLN A 66 -5.55 -7.79 11.35
CA GLN A 66 -4.62 -8.93 11.44
C GLN A 66 -5.36 -10.27 11.42
N THR A 67 -6.48 -10.38 12.13
CA THR A 67 -7.29 -11.61 12.16
C THR A 67 -7.78 -12.03 10.77
N ILE A 68 -8.06 -11.08 9.87
CA ILE A 68 -8.56 -11.38 8.51
C ILE A 68 -7.41 -11.62 7.53
N VAL A 69 -6.29 -10.91 7.67
CA VAL A 69 -5.13 -11.11 6.78
C VAL A 69 -4.42 -12.44 7.09
N ALA A 70 -4.46 -12.90 8.34
CA ALA A 70 -3.82 -14.13 8.77
C ALA A 70 -4.70 -15.40 8.65
N ALA A 71 -5.98 -15.25 8.31
CA ALA A 71 -6.94 -16.35 8.14
C ALA A 71 -6.86 -16.94 6.71
#